data_AF-A0AA36EMD8-F1
#
_entry.id   AF-A0AA36EMD8-F1
#
_cell.length_a   1.000
_cell.length_b   1.000
_cell.length_c   1.000
_cell.angle_alpha   90.00
_cell.angle_beta   90.00
_cell.angle_gamma   90.00
#
_symmetry.space_group_name_H-M   'P 1'
#
loop_
_entity.id
_entity.type
_entity.pdbx_description
1 polymer ?
#
loop_
_entity_poly.entity_id
_entity_poly.type
_entity_poly.pdbx_seq_one_letter_code
_entity_poly.pdbx_strand_id
1 'polypeptide(L)'
;MESLYANIEVFGEVLDTWVDLLNHQELERDFGNSPYRLFLKVVVSENFHDSTDGYKKILNIKDIDMVFFPVVISAHIFVIVFNLKKPSIEILDNSAVEGDYEAKYGVLLKPLAKMLDLAEKYQKVDFKVRTDHAYEAMETIQKRLKEY
;
A
#
# COMPACT_ATOMS: atom_id res chain seq x y z
N MET A 1 6.57 -10.55 17.07
CA MET A 1 5.34 -10.20 17.83
C MET A 1 5.52 -9.01 18.75
N GLU A 2 6.74 -8.69 19.22
CA GLU A 2 6.98 -7.55 20.12
C GLU A 2 6.64 -6.18 19.50
N SER A 3 6.69 -6.05 18.18
CA SER A 3 6.32 -4.81 17.47
C SER A 3 4.81 -4.53 17.39
N LEU A 4 3.97 -5.37 18.01
CA LEU A 4 2.53 -5.13 18.14
C LEU A 4 2.16 -4.49 19.49
N TYR A 5 3.14 -4.32 20.40
CA TYR A 5 2.92 -3.56 21.62
C TYR A 5 2.70 -2.08 21.31
N ALA A 6 1.88 -1.42 22.14
CA ALA A 6 1.61 0.00 21.99
C ALA A 6 2.90 0.83 22.00
N ASN A 7 2.98 1.83 21.12
CA ASN A 7 4.12 2.74 20.95
C ASN A 7 5.43 2.07 20.47
N ILE A 8 5.37 0.84 19.96
CA ILE A 8 6.48 0.21 19.25
C ILE A 8 6.28 0.34 17.75
N GLU A 9 7.35 0.68 17.02
CA GLU A 9 7.35 0.71 15.56
C GLU A 9 7.09 -0.70 15.01
N VAL A 10 6.18 -0.82 14.04
CA VAL A 10 5.87 -2.11 13.42
C VAL A 10 7.04 -2.53 12.53
N PHE A 11 7.60 -3.71 12.78
CA PHE A 11 8.71 -4.23 11.98
C PHE A 11 8.24 -4.70 10.60
N GLY A 12 9.12 -4.57 9.60
CA GLY A 12 8.84 -4.99 8.21
C GLY A 12 8.37 -6.45 8.08
N GLU A 13 8.93 -7.36 8.89
CA GLU A 13 8.54 -8.79 8.89
C GLU A 13 7.07 -9.00 9.28
N VAL A 14 6.54 -8.16 10.17
CA VAL A 14 5.13 -8.21 10.57
C VAL A 14 4.24 -7.71 9.44
N LEU A 15 4.66 -6.65 8.74
CA LEU A 15 3.96 -6.14 7.56
C LEU A 15 3.96 -7.17 6.43
N ASP A 16 5.08 -7.84 6.17
CA ASP A 16 5.17 -8.90 5.15
C ASP A 16 4.27 -10.09 5.49
N THR A 17 4.16 -10.45 6.77
CA THR A 17 3.23 -11.48 7.24
C THR A 17 1.77 -11.08 6.98
N TRP A 18 1.42 -9.81 7.20
CA TRP A 18 0.08 -9.29 6.89
C TRP A 18 -0.18 -9.27 5.38
N VAL A 19 0.82 -8.92 4.57
CA VAL A 19 0.72 -8.98 3.10
C VAL A 19 0.41 -10.42 2.64
N ASP A 20 1.13 -11.40 3.18
CA ASP A 20 0.90 -12.82 2.86
C ASP A 20 -0.51 -13.27 3.28
N LEU A 21 -0.98 -12.83 4.45
CA LEU A 21 -2.35 -13.11 4.93
C LEU A 21 -3.43 -12.44 4.03
N LEU A 22 -3.26 -11.17 3.68
CA LEU A 22 -4.23 -10.43 2.86
C LEU A 22 -4.32 -11.03 1.46
N ASN A 23 -3.19 -11.39 0.86
CA ASN A 23 -3.18 -12.10 -0.43
C ASN A 23 -3.85 -13.48 -0.34
N HIS A 24 -3.71 -14.19 0.77
CA HIS A 24 -4.43 -15.44 0.99
C HIS A 24 -5.94 -15.23 1.06
N GLN A 25 -6.41 -14.17 1.75
CA GLN A 25 -7.82 -13.83 1.84
C GLN A 25 -8.44 -13.43 0.48
N GLU A 26 -7.65 -12.88 -0.45
CA GLU A 26 -8.14 -12.57 -1.80
C GLU A 26 -8.52 -13.83 -2.61
N LEU A 27 -8.04 -15.02 -2.21
CA LEU A 27 -8.47 -16.31 -2.79
C LEU A 27 -9.93 -16.64 -2.43
N GLU A 28 -10.42 -16.10 -1.32
CA GLU A 28 -11.78 -16.33 -0.78
C GLU A 28 -12.72 -15.13 -1.01
N ARG A 29 -12.28 -14.12 -1.79
CA ARG A 29 -13.08 -12.92 -2.05
C ARG A 29 -14.39 -13.24 -2.77
N ASP A 30 -15.36 -12.35 -2.66
CA ASP A 30 -16.54 -12.35 -3.53
C ASP A 30 -16.13 -11.94 -4.96
N PHE A 31 -15.88 -12.92 -5.82
CA PHE A 31 -15.42 -12.72 -7.20
C PHE A 31 -16.36 -11.84 -8.04
N GLY A 32 -17.65 -11.74 -7.69
CA GLY A 32 -18.63 -10.96 -8.43
C GLY A 32 -18.70 -9.49 -8.03
N ASN A 33 -18.44 -9.19 -6.75
CA ASN A 33 -18.69 -7.86 -6.18
C ASN A 33 -17.46 -7.21 -5.53
N SER A 34 -16.38 -7.96 -5.28
CA SER A 34 -15.14 -7.44 -4.71
C SER A 34 -14.09 -7.21 -5.79
N PRO A 35 -13.37 -6.06 -5.77
CA PRO A 35 -12.19 -5.91 -6.61
C PRO A 35 -11.15 -6.96 -6.23
N TYR A 36 -10.41 -7.48 -7.22
CA TYR A 36 -9.24 -8.32 -6.96
C TYR A 36 -8.04 -7.43 -6.63
N ARG A 37 -7.59 -7.50 -5.38
CA ARG A 37 -6.49 -6.69 -4.86
C ARG A 37 -5.25 -7.54 -4.75
N LEU A 38 -4.10 -6.93 -5.00
CA LEU A 38 -2.81 -7.54 -4.76
C LEU A 38 -2.02 -6.69 -3.77
N PHE A 39 -1.48 -7.31 -2.74
CA PHE A 39 -0.63 -6.68 -1.74
C PHE A 39 0.82 -7.10 -1.98
N LEU A 40 1.74 -6.15 -2.15
CA LEU A 40 3.17 -6.46 -2.30
C LEU A 40 3.89 -6.31 -0.96
N LYS A 41 5.02 -7.03 -0.79
CA LYS A 41 5.83 -6.93 0.42
C LYS A 41 6.46 -5.56 0.53
N VAL A 42 6.84 -5.20 1.76
CA VAL A 42 7.30 -3.85 2.10
C VAL A 42 8.45 -3.44 1.19
N VAL A 43 8.31 -2.24 0.63
CA VAL A 43 9.39 -1.60 -0.10
C VAL A 43 10.06 -0.57 0.80
N VAL A 44 11.34 -0.78 1.10
CA VAL A 44 12.20 0.19 1.78
C VAL A 44 12.84 1.08 0.71
N SER A 45 12.69 2.40 0.82
CA SER A 45 13.12 3.36 -0.22
C SER A 45 14.58 3.20 -0.65
N GLU A 46 15.46 2.80 0.27
CA GLU A 46 16.88 2.60 0.03
C GLU A 46 17.20 1.37 -0.85
N ASN A 47 16.26 0.41 -0.97
CA ASN A 47 16.44 -0.87 -1.68
C ASN A 47 15.49 -1.04 -2.89
N PHE A 48 14.93 0.06 -3.39
CA PHE A 48 13.94 0.04 -4.48
C PHE A 48 14.45 -0.63 -5.76
N HIS A 49 15.77 -0.66 -5.97
CA HIS A 49 16.38 -1.27 -7.15
C HIS A 49 16.45 -2.80 -7.07
N ASP A 50 16.59 -3.39 -5.88
CA ASP A 50 16.88 -4.83 -5.69
C ASP A 50 15.62 -5.71 -5.50
N SER A 51 14.49 -5.15 -5.07
CA SER A 51 13.28 -5.93 -4.78
C SER A 51 12.40 -6.27 -6.00
N THR A 52 12.66 -5.65 -7.17
CA THR A 52 11.73 -5.68 -8.31
C THR A 52 11.70 -6.98 -9.11
N ASP A 53 12.73 -7.83 -8.99
CA ASP A 53 12.86 -9.03 -9.82
C ASP A 53 11.99 -10.20 -9.34
N GLY A 54 11.64 -10.26 -8.05
CA GLY A 54 10.70 -11.25 -7.51
C GLY A 54 9.27 -11.05 -8.03
N TYR A 55 8.85 -9.80 -8.20
CA TYR A 55 7.49 -9.46 -8.59
C TYR A 55 7.23 -9.61 -10.10
N LYS A 56 8.23 -9.34 -10.95
CA LYS A 56 8.10 -9.49 -12.42
C LYS A 56 7.69 -10.90 -12.86
N LYS A 57 8.05 -11.94 -12.10
CA LYS A 57 7.69 -13.34 -12.42
C LYS A 57 6.28 -13.77 -11.98
N ILE A 58 5.64 -13.01 -11.09
CA ILE A 58 4.41 -13.44 -10.39
C ILE A 58 3.16 -12.77 -10.97
N LEU A 59 3.29 -11.62 -11.64
CA LEU A 59 2.17 -10.76 -11.97
C LEU A 59 1.58 -11.04 -13.35
N ASN A 60 0.54 -11.88 -13.43
CA ASN A 60 -0.46 -11.70 -14.48
C ASN A 60 -1.40 -10.55 -14.08
N ILE A 61 -0.92 -9.32 -14.24
CA ILE A 61 -1.59 -8.11 -13.77
C ILE A 61 -2.94 -7.82 -14.44
N LYS A 62 -3.30 -8.58 -15.49
CA LYS A 62 -4.53 -8.39 -16.26
C LYS A 62 -5.81 -8.62 -15.46
N ASP A 63 -5.76 -9.53 -14.50
CA ASP A 63 -6.91 -9.90 -13.67
C ASP A 63 -6.97 -9.09 -12.36
N ILE A 64 -5.91 -8.32 -12.07
CA ILE A 64 -5.80 -7.53 -10.86
C ILE A 64 -6.47 -6.17 -11.09
N ASP A 65 -7.31 -5.78 -10.14
CA ASP A 65 -8.00 -4.50 -10.17
C ASP A 65 -7.20 -3.41 -9.47
N MET A 66 -6.48 -3.77 -8.40
CA MET A 66 -5.74 -2.82 -7.56
C MET A 66 -4.44 -3.43 -7.02
N VAL A 67 -3.38 -2.65 -6.94
CA VAL A 67 -2.09 -3.05 -6.34
C VAL A 67 -1.75 -2.13 -5.17
N PHE A 68 -1.43 -2.72 -4.03
CA PHE A 68 -1.12 -2.05 -2.78
C PHE A 68 0.37 -2.21 -2.45
N PHE A 69 1.03 -1.08 -2.20
CA PHE A 69 2.44 -0.97 -1.88
C PHE A 69 2.61 -0.38 -0.49
N PRO A 70 2.85 -1.20 0.54
CA PRO A 70 3.31 -0.69 1.83
C PRO A 70 4.73 -0.14 1.67
N VAL A 71 4.91 1.11 2.06
CA VAL A 71 6.18 1.83 1.97
C VAL A 71 6.61 2.25 3.37
N VAL A 72 7.88 2.02 3.68
CA VAL A 72 8.51 2.50 4.91
C VAL A 72 9.59 3.51 4.55
N ILE A 73 9.45 4.74 5.06
CA ILE A 73 10.43 5.81 4.94
C ILE A 73 10.59 6.48 6.30
N SER A 74 11.83 6.56 6.79
CA SER A 74 12.17 7.24 8.05
C SER A 74 11.25 6.86 9.22
N ALA A 75 11.03 5.55 9.42
CA ALA A 75 10.15 4.96 10.44
C ALA A 75 8.64 5.28 10.30
N HIS A 76 8.22 5.87 9.18
CA HIS A 76 6.81 6.11 8.86
C HIS A 76 6.31 5.11 7.83
N ILE A 77 5.11 4.56 8.06
CA ILE A 77 4.44 3.60 7.17
C ILE A 77 3.28 4.30 6.48
N PHE A 78 3.23 4.17 5.16
CA PHE A 78 2.07 4.57 4.35
C PHE A 78 1.87 3.58 3.21
N VAL A 79 0.73 3.65 2.53
CA VAL A 79 0.40 2.71 1.45
C VAL A 79 0.12 3.47 0.16
N ILE A 80 0.79 3.09 -0.93
CA ILE A 80 0.51 3.58 -2.28
C ILE A 80 -0.40 2.56 -2.98
N VAL A 81 -1.48 3.03 -3.59
CA VAL A 81 -2.49 2.19 -4.24
C VAL A 81 -2.60 2.57 -5.70
N PHE A 82 -2.33 1.61 -6.60
CA PHE A 82 -2.57 1.74 -8.03
C PHE A 82 -3.91 1.08 -8.38
N ASN A 83 -4.90 1.85 -8.82
CA ASN A 83 -6.15 1.31 -9.34
C ASN A 83 -6.01 1.06 -10.84
N LEU A 84 -5.95 -0.22 -11.23
CA LEU A 84 -5.70 -0.66 -12.59
C LEU A 84 -6.93 -0.58 -13.49
N LYS A 85 -8.13 -0.78 -12.91
CA LYS A 85 -9.44 -0.69 -13.58
C LYS A 85 -9.82 0.74 -13.92
N LYS A 86 -9.72 1.63 -12.93
CA LYS A 86 -9.93 3.07 -13.06
C LYS A 86 -8.60 3.74 -12.78
N PRO A 87 -7.78 4.04 -13.81
CA PRO A 87 -6.41 4.53 -13.64
C PRO A 87 -6.34 5.71 -12.67
N SER A 88 -5.91 5.44 -11.45
CA SER A 88 -5.74 6.42 -10.39
C SER A 88 -4.70 5.94 -9.39
N ILE A 89 -4.05 6.88 -8.72
CA ILE A 89 -3.11 6.61 -7.64
C ILE A 89 -3.67 7.24 -6.36
N GLU A 90 -3.77 6.45 -5.30
CA GLU A 90 -4.17 6.92 -3.98
C GLU A 90 -3.07 6.62 -2.96
N ILE A 91 -2.77 7.59 -2.10
CA ILE A 91 -1.79 7.48 -1.01
C ILE A 91 -2.59 7.44 0.30
N LEU A 92 -2.54 6.31 1.00
CA LEU A 92 -3.13 6.15 2.31
C LEU A 92 -2.04 6.47 3.34
N ASP A 93 -2.09 7.68 3.88
CA ASP A 93 -1.09 8.17 4.83
C ASP A 93 -1.81 8.80 6.02
N ASN A 94 -1.55 8.26 7.21
CA ASN A 94 -2.14 8.71 8.47
C ASN A 94 -1.29 9.76 9.21
N SER A 95 -0.22 10.26 8.59
CA SER A 95 0.57 11.35 9.16
C SER A 95 -0.25 12.62 9.19
N ALA A 96 -0.27 13.30 10.34
CA ALA A 96 -0.94 14.59 10.52
C ALA A 96 -0.17 15.75 9.84
N VAL A 97 0.84 15.44 9.02
CA VAL A 97 1.78 16.41 8.45
C VAL A 97 1.34 16.73 7.03
N GLU A 98 0.68 17.87 6.88
CA GLU A 98 0.51 18.50 5.57
C GLU A 98 1.87 18.99 5.04
N GLY A 99 2.10 18.88 3.73
CA GLY A 99 3.37 19.27 3.13
C GLY A 99 3.41 19.11 1.62
N ASP A 100 4.61 19.22 1.07
CA ASP A 100 4.86 18.97 -0.36
C ASP A 100 4.75 17.46 -0.65
N TYR A 101 3.54 17.04 -0.99
CA TYR A 101 3.25 15.64 -1.31
C TYR A 101 3.94 15.16 -2.59
N GLU A 102 4.21 16.05 -3.54
CA GLU A 102 4.92 15.68 -4.77
C GLU A 102 6.37 15.31 -4.43
N ALA A 103 7.03 16.13 -3.60
CA ALA A 103 8.38 15.82 -3.11
C ALA A 103 8.42 14.52 -2.28
N LYS A 104 7.38 14.27 -1.46
CA LYS A 104 7.33 13.10 -0.57
C LYS A 104 7.03 11.79 -1.31
N TYR A 105 6.04 11.78 -2.20
CA TYR A 105 5.54 10.54 -2.83
C TYR A 105 5.87 10.43 -4.31
N GLY A 106 5.92 11.55 -5.05
CA GLY A 106 6.07 11.56 -6.52
C GLY A 106 7.33 10.84 -6.99
N VAL A 107 8.42 10.93 -6.23
CA VAL A 107 9.69 10.25 -6.50
C VAL A 107 9.58 8.72 -6.50
N LEU A 108 8.61 8.16 -5.76
CA LEU A 108 8.37 6.71 -5.64
C LEU A 108 7.47 6.16 -6.75
N LEU A 109 6.59 7.00 -7.32
CA LEU A 109 5.56 6.55 -8.24
C LEU A 109 6.14 6.02 -9.57
N LYS A 110 7.16 6.68 -10.12
CA LYS A 110 7.76 6.28 -11.40
C LYS A 110 8.44 4.90 -11.33
N PRO A 111 9.31 4.62 -10.33
CA PRO A 111 9.86 3.28 -10.14
C PRO A 111 8.80 2.20 -9.97
N LEU A 112 7.75 2.45 -9.18
CA LEU A 112 6.65 1.50 -8.97
C LEU A 112 5.86 1.22 -10.25
N ALA A 113 5.49 2.27 -10.99
CA ALA A 113 4.80 2.12 -12.26
C ALA A 113 5.65 1.36 -13.28
N LYS A 114 6.98 1.58 -13.31
CA LYS A 114 7.90 0.81 -14.14
C LYS A 114 7.97 -0.65 -13.73
N MET A 115 7.96 -0.95 -12.44
CA MET A 115 7.97 -2.33 -11.95
C MET A 115 6.74 -3.12 -12.40
N LEU A 116 5.59 -2.46 -12.51
CA LEU A 116 4.34 -3.06 -13.00
C LEU A 116 4.22 -3.08 -14.54
N ASP A 117 5.21 -2.58 -15.28
CA ASP A 117 5.12 -2.32 -16.73
C ASP A 117 3.98 -1.35 -17.11
N LEU A 118 3.71 -0.36 -16.25
CA LEU A 118 2.62 0.62 -16.37
C LEU A 118 3.12 2.08 -16.49
N ALA A 119 4.43 2.30 -16.68
CA ALA A 119 5.04 3.63 -16.66
C ALA A 119 4.36 4.62 -17.62
N GLU A 120 4.07 4.21 -18.86
CA GLU A 120 3.39 5.06 -19.85
C GLU A 120 1.95 5.40 -19.43
N LYS A 121 1.23 4.41 -18.88
CA LYS A 121 -0.17 4.56 -18.47
C LYS A 121 -0.34 5.54 -17.30
N TYR A 122 0.64 5.61 -16.40
CA TYR A 122 0.56 6.42 -15.18
C TYR A 122 1.43 7.68 -15.20
N GLN A 123 2.14 7.98 -16.29
CA GLN A 123 3.01 9.15 -16.38
C GLN A 123 2.28 10.49 -16.11
N LYS A 124 0.99 10.56 -16.44
CA LYS A 124 0.16 11.78 -16.34
C LYS A 124 -0.97 11.65 -15.31
N VAL A 125 -0.96 10.58 -14.51
CA VAL A 125 -2.01 10.35 -13.51
C VAL A 125 -1.61 11.08 -12.23
N ASP A 126 -2.39 12.08 -11.86
CA ASP A 126 -2.24 12.74 -10.56
C ASP A 126 -2.62 11.77 -9.43
N PHE A 127 -1.91 11.84 -8.31
CA PHE A 127 -2.25 11.06 -7.12
C PHE A 127 -3.08 11.89 -6.13
N LYS A 128 -3.82 11.18 -5.28
CA LYS A 128 -4.59 11.78 -4.18
C LYS A 128 -4.12 11.23 -2.85
N VAL A 129 -3.93 12.11 -1.87
CA VAL A 129 -3.60 11.71 -0.49
C VAL A 129 -4.90 11.60 0.30
N ARG A 130 -5.08 10.48 1.01
CA ARG A 130 -6.20 10.20 1.90
C ARG A 130 -5.69 10.24 3.34
N THR A 131 -5.99 11.32 4.04
CA THR A 131 -5.63 11.54 5.45
C THR A 131 -6.82 11.31 6.41
N ASP A 132 -8.04 11.31 5.87
CA ASP A 132 -9.32 11.25 6.58
C ASP A 132 -9.69 9.84 7.06
N HIS A 133 -9.39 8.81 6.27
CA HIS A 133 -9.82 7.43 6.59
C HIS A 133 -9.10 6.79 7.77
N ALA A 134 -7.89 7.23 8.11
CA ALA A 134 -7.15 6.67 9.24
C ALA A 134 -7.74 7.10 10.59
N TYR A 135 -8.20 8.35 10.67
CA TYR A 135 -8.79 8.89 11.90
C TYR A 135 -10.15 8.23 12.18
N GLU A 136 -11.03 8.13 11.18
CA GLU A 136 -12.33 7.46 11.31
C GLU A 136 -12.20 5.95 11.60
N ALA A 137 -11.25 5.27 10.93
CA ALA A 137 -10.95 3.87 11.21
C ALA A 137 -10.42 3.68 12.63
N MET A 138 -9.55 4.58 13.11
CA MET A 138 -9.02 4.53 14.46
C MET A 138 -10.08 4.84 15.51
N GLU A 139 -10.97 5.81 15.28
CA GLU A 139 -12.13 6.05 16.15
C GLU A 139 -13.06 4.83 16.21
N THR A 140 -13.29 4.17 15.06
CA THR A 140 -14.10 2.95 14.99
C THR A 140 -13.45 1.80 15.77
N ILE A 141 -12.14 1.61 15.65
CA ILE A 141 -11.38 0.60 16.40
C ILE A 141 -11.41 0.92 17.90
N GLN A 142 -11.15 2.17 18.29
CA GLN A 142 -11.20 2.61 19.69
C GLN A 142 -12.59 2.44 20.30
N LYS A 143 -13.66 2.69 19.53
CA LYS A 143 -15.04 2.44 19.95
C LYS A 143 -15.27 0.96 20.22
N ARG A 144 -14.85 0.09 19.30
CA ARG A 144 -14.98 -1.37 19.47
C ARG A 144 -14.14 -1.92 20.63
N LEU A 145 -12.96 -1.34 20.88
CA LEU A 145 -12.11 -1.75 22.01
C LEU A 145 -12.67 -1.32 23.38
N LYS A 146 -13.57 -0.32 23.43
CA LYS A 146 -14.28 0.08 24.66
C LYS A 146 -15.55 -0.76 24.92
N GLU A 147 -15.95 -1.58 23.96
CA GLU A 147 -17.11 -2.48 24.06
C GLU A 147 -16.72 -3.88 24.59
N TYR A 148 -15.44 -4.10 24.89
CA TYR A 148 -14.89 -5.27 25.58
C TYR A 148 -14.23 -4.85 26.91
#